data_AF-A0A4P5YJP4-F1
#
_entry.id   AF-A0A4P5YJP4-F1
#
_cell.length_a   1.000
_cell.length_b   1.000
_cell.length_c   1.000
_cell.angle_alpha   90.00
_cell.angle_beta   90.00
_cell.angle_gamma   90.00
#
_symmetry.space_group_name_H-M   'P 1'
#
loop_
_entity.id
_entity.type
_entity.pdbx_description
1 polymer ?
#
loop_
_entity_poly.entity_id
_entity_poly.type
_entity_poly.pdbx_seq_one_letter_code
_entity_poly.pdbx_strand_id
1 'polypeptide(L)'
;MKTVVKSLLTAGLGFALVGSAFADNITVKGSDTLVVLAQKWAEAYMAKSPTTKIQVTGGGTGTGFAALQNKSTDLCNASRKIKSAEQANCIKAFGKRPTEYKVCLDGLSVYVSADNPVKELTVAQVADIFSGKTKNWKQVGGLDAPITVYSRENSSGTYEFFKEHVLQGKDFAASAQTMPGTASVLQAVAKDKHGIGYGGAAYGAGAKHLAIKKDDTTAAIEPTEENVVKGLYPIWRYLFVYVNPALDKGDIAKYLTWLRGDEGQKIVKDVGYFPLPKTLRD
;
A
#
# COMPACT_ATOMS: atom_id res chain seq x y z
N MET A 1 -39.13 2.86 -76.52
CA MET A 1 -38.06 2.08 -75.85
C MET A 1 -36.70 2.59 -76.31
N LYS A 2 -36.17 3.65 -75.69
CA LYS A 2 -34.75 4.06 -75.79
C LYS A 2 -34.36 4.77 -74.48
N THR A 3 -33.29 4.28 -73.90
CA THR A 3 -32.89 4.40 -72.50
C THR A 3 -32.12 5.69 -72.25
N VAL A 4 -32.46 6.42 -71.18
CA VAL A 4 -31.70 7.56 -70.66
C VAL A 4 -30.65 7.01 -69.69
N VAL A 5 -29.36 7.12 -70.04
CA VAL A 5 -28.25 6.83 -69.13
C VAL A 5 -27.78 8.16 -68.53
N LYS A 6 -28.03 8.34 -67.23
CA LYS A 6 -27.50 9.45 -66.43
C LYS A 6 -26.08 9.13 -65.99
N SER A 7 -25.14 10.00 -66.32
CA SER A 7 -23.76 9.98 -65.82
C SER A 7 -23.75 10.30 -64.32
N LEU A 8 -23.25 9.37 -63.49
CA LEU A 8 -22.92 9.64 -62.09
C LEU A 8 -21.47 10.16 -62.00
N LEU A 9 -21.31 11.35 -61.43
CA LEU A 9 -20.04 11.82 -60.85
C LEU A 9 -19.82 11.07 -59.52
N THR A 10 -18.78 10.24 -59.45
CA THR A 10 -18.29 9.67 -58.19
C THR A 10 -17.26 10.62 -57.58
N ALA A 11 -17.67 11.43 -56.61
CA ALA A 11 -16.75 12.15 -55.73
C ALA A 11 -16.23 11.17 -54.67
N GLY A 12 -14.96 10.76 -54.80
CA GLY A 12 -14.29 9.93 -53.82
C GLY A 12 -14.00 10.72 -52.55
N LEU A 13 -14.79 10.49 -51.50
CA LEU A 13 -14.48 10.95 -50.15
C LEU A 13 -13.43 10.00 -49.56
N GLY A 14 -12.18 10.45 -49.51
CA GLY A 14 -11.11 9.74 -48.80
C GLY A 14 -11.40 9.75 -47.30
N PHE A 15 -11.86 8.62 -46.77
CA PHE A 15 -11.97 8.40 -45.33
C PHE A 15 -10.56 8.25 -44.77
N ALA A 16 -10.00 9.31 -44.20
CA ALA A 16 -8.82 9.20 -43.37
C ALA A 16 -9.22 8.37 -42.13
N LEU A 17 -8.72 7.14 -42.03
CA LEU A 17 -8.74 6.35 -40.81
C LEU A 17 -7.92 7.10 -39.76
N VAL A 18 -8.58 7.97 -39.00
CA VAL A 18 -8.06 8.44 -37.72
C VAL A 18 -8.05 7.22 -36.82
N GLY A 19 -6.88 6.61 -36.66
CA GLY A 19 -6.69 5.54 -35.69
C GLY A 19 -7.11 6.09 -34.32
N SER A 20 -8.20 5.56 -33.77
CA SER A 20 -8.55 5.78 -32.37
C SER A 20 -7.34 5.33 -31.54
N ALA A 21 -6.60 6.28 -30.98
CA ALA A 21 -5.66 5.98 -29.93
C ALA A 21 -6.49 5.39 -28.78
N PHE A 22 -6.47 4.07 -28.65
CA PHE A 22 -7.01 3.42 -27.47
C PHE A 22 -6.21 3.96 -26.29
N ALA A 23 -6.88 4.73 -25.42
CA ALA A 23 -6.30 5.12 -24.15
C ALA A 23 -6.13 3.82 -23.35
N ASP A 24 -4.89 3.32 -23.26
CA ASP A 24 -4.59 2.17 -22.43
C ASP A 24 -4.92 2.53 -20.98
N ASN A 25 -5.87 1.78 -20.40
CA ASN A 25 -6.32 1.98 -19.03
C ASN A 25 -5.47 1.08 -18.11
N ILE A 26 -4.58 1.68 -17.32
CA ILE A 26 -3.79 0.98 -16.31
C ILE A 26 -4.66 0.77 -15.06
N THR A 27 -4.85 -0.48 -14.70
CA THR A 27 -5.62 -0.87 -13.52
C THR A 27 -4.68 -1.29 -12.38
N VAL A 28 -4.88 -0.68 -11.21
CA VAL A 28 -4.07 -0.91 -10.01
C VAL A 28 -4.96 -1.41 -8.88
N LYS A 29 -4.60 -2.54 -8.28
CA LYS A 29 -5.35 -3.12 -7.15
C LYS A 29 -4.45 -3.62 -6.03
N GLY A 30 -4.90 -3.47 -4.77
CA GLY A 30 -4.30 -4.20 -3.66
C GLY A 30 -4.27 -3.43 -2.35
N SER A 31 -3.07 -3.22 -1.83
CA SER A 31 -2.81 -2.67 -0.49
C SER A 31 -3.60 -1.39 -0.17
N ASP A 32 -4.39 -1.44 0.91
CA ASP A 32 -5.03 -0.24 1.49
C ASP A 32 -4.04 0.69 2.20
N THR A 33 -2.80 0.26 2.41
CA THR A 33 -1.74 1.16 2.86
C THR A 33 -1.27 2.02 1.70
N LEU A 34 -1.16 1.48 0.49
CA LEU A 34 -0.73 2.25 -0.68
C LEU A 34 -1.87 3.00 -1.38
N VAL A 35 -3.14 2.73 -1.07
CA VAL A 35 -4.26 3.18 -1.91
C VAL A 35 -4.32 4.70 -2.09
N VAL A 36 -4.12 5.48 -1.02
CA VAL A 36 -4.15 6.96 -1.10
C VAL A 36 -2.93 7.48 -1.87
N LEU A 37 -1.73 6.94 -1.61
CA LEU A 37 -0.52 7.29 -2.34
C LEU A 37 -0.66 6.97 -3.84
N ALA A 38 -1.17 5.80 -4.17
CA ALA A 38 -1.37 5.37 -5.55
C ALA A 38 -2.43 6.19 -6.29
N GLN A 39 -3.50 6.61 -5.60
CA GLN A 39 -4.46 7.56 -6.17
C GLN A 39 -3.81 8.91 -6.46
N LYS A 40 -2.95 9.41 -5.57
CA LYS A 40 -2.21 10.67 -5.78
C LYS A 40 -1.19 10.57 -6.91
N TRP A 41 -0.49 9.44 -7.02
CA TRP A 41 0.36 9.16 -8.17
C TRP A 41 -0.43 9.10 -9.48
N ALA A 42 -1.56 8.40 -9.50
CA ALA A 42 -2.42 8.30 -10.67
C ALA A 42 -2.91 9.68 -11.12
N GLU A 43 -3.41 10.51 -10.19
CA GLU A 43 -3.84 11.89 -10.45
C GLU A 43 -2.72 12.73 -11.07
N ALA A 44 -1.55 12.75 -10.44
CA ALA A 44 -0.41 13.56 -10.89
C ALA A 44 0.17 13.08 -12.23
N TYR A 45 0.23 11.76 -12.47
CA TYR A 45 0.72 11.21 -13.73
C TYR A 45 -0.25 11.47 -14.88
N MET A 46 -1.56 11.26 -14.66
CA MET A 46 -2.59 11.53 -15.69
C MET A 46 -2.64 13.00 -16.09
N ALA A 47 -2.30 13.93 -15.19
CA ALA A 47 -2.17 15.36 -15.53
C ALA A 47 -1.04 15.64 -16.53
N LYS A 48 -0.01 14.78 -16.59
CA LYS A 48 1.14 14.90 -17.50
C LYS A 48 1.05 14.00 -18.74
N SER A 49 0.35 12.88 -18.61
CA SER A 49 0.11 11.92 -19.68
C SER A 49 -1.40 11.81 -19.93
N PRO A 50 -2.02 12.78 -20.62
CA PRO A 50 -3.48 12.88 -20.73
C PRO A 50 -4.14 11.69 -21.47
N THR A 51 -3.36 10.97 -22.28
CA THR A 51 -3.76 9.76 -23.00
C THR A 51 -3.76 8.51 -22.12
N THR A 52 -3.07 8.51 -20.98
CA THR A 52 -3.07 7.40 -20.03
C THR A 52 -4.23 7.56 -19.05
N LYS A 53 -4.99 6.49 -18.81
CA LYS A 53 -5.98 6.44 -17.73
C LYS A 53 -5.52 5.44 -16.67
N ILE A 54 -5.65 5.82 -15.40
CA ILE A 54 -5.20 4.99 -14.28
C ILE A 54 -6.33 4.88 -13.25
N GLN A 55 -6.72 3.66 -12.91
CA GLN A 55 -7.74 3.38 -11.92
C GLN A 55 -7.15 2.61 -10.74
N VAL A 56 -7.37 3.10 -9.53
CA VAL A 56 -6.76 2.56 -8.31
C VAL A 56 -7.83 2.07 -7.35
N THR A 57 -7.75 0.81 -6.95
CA THR A 57 -8.66 0.18 -5.98
C THR A 57 -7.88 -0.49 -4.84
N GLY A 58 -8.39 -0.37 -3.61
CA GLY A 58 -7.86 -1.08 -2.44
C GLY A 58 -8.32 -2.54 -2.36
N GLY A 59 -8.43 -3.06 -1.14
CA GLY A 59 -8.92 -4.40 -0.81
C GLY A 59 -7.87 -5.36 -0.23
N GLY A 60 -6.65 -4.89 0.02
CA GLY A 60 -5.58 -5.68 0.64
C GLY A 60 -4.61 -6.31 -0.35
N THR A 61 -3.42 -6.65 0.13
CA THR A 61 -2.33 -7.19 -0.71
C THR A 61 -2.68 -8.56 -1.29
N GLY A 62 -3.30 -9.45 -0.51
CA GLY A 62 -3.74 -10.76 -1.01
C GLY A 62 -4.75 -10.62 -2.15
N THR A 63 -5.70 -9.70 -2.03
CA THR A 63 -6.69 -9.39 -3.08
C THR A 63 -6.03 -8.83 -4.34
N GLY A 64 -4.98 -8.01 -4.19
CA GLY A 64 -4.18 -7.52 -5.31
C GLY A 64 -3.47 -8.65 -6.06
N PHE A 65 -2.83 -9.59 -5.36
CA PHE A 65 -2.20 -10.74 -5.99
C PHE A 65 -3.21 -11.67 -6.65
N ALA A 66 -4.37 -11.88 -6.03
CA ALA A 66 -5.48 -12.63 -6.63
C ALA A 66 -5.98 -11.97 -7.93
N ALA A 67 -6.07 -10.65 -7.99
CA ALA A 67 -6.42 -9.93 -9.21
C ALA A 67 -5.32 -10.02 -10.28
N LEU A 68 -4.05 -9.94 -9.88
CA LEU A 68 -2.92 -10.03 -10.80
C LEU A 68 -2.82 -11.41 -11.45
N GLN A 69 -2.93 -12.49 -10.67
CA GLN A 69 -2.94 -13.86 -11.22
C GLN A 69 -4.14 -14.09 -12.15
N ASN A 70 -5.29 -13.48 -11.84
CA ASN A 70 -6.51 -13.61 -12.66
C ASN A 70 -6.53 -12.65 -13.85
N LYS A 71 -5.46 -11.84 -14.04
CA LYS A 71 -5.33 -10.85 -15.12
C LYS A 71 -6.47 -9.83 -15.13
N SER A 72 -7.04 -9.53 -13.95
CA SER A 72 -8.09 -8.52 -13.77
C SER A 72 -7.57 -7.20 -13.21
N THR A 73 -6.25 -7.10 -12.98
CA THR A 73 -5.53 -5.86 -12.74
C THR A 73 -4.16 -5.94 -13.43
N ASP A 74 -3.63 -4.80 -13.87
CA ASP A 74 -2.28 -4.72 -14.45
C ASP A 74 -1.19 -4.68 -13.37
N LEU A 75 -1.45 -3.92 -12.30
CA LEU A 75 -0.51 -3.67 -11.21
C LEU A 75 -1.10 -4.09 -9.86
N CYS A 76 -0.32 -4.83 -9.08
CA CYS A 76 -0.63 -5.15 -7.69
C CYS A 76 0.17 -4.28 -6.73
N ASN A 77 -0.52 -3.44 -5.95
CA ASN A 77 0.09 -2.71 -4.84
C ASN A 77 0.19 -3.62 -3.60
N ALA A 78 1.36 -3.67 -2.97
CA ALA A 78 1.64 -4.63 -1.90
C ALA A 78 2.41 -4.02 -0.73
N SER A 79 2.00 -4.39 0.49
CA SER A 79 2.62 -3.94 1.75
C SER A 79 3.57 -4.96 2.38
N ARG A 80 3.84 -6.05 1.66
CA ARG A 80 4.79 -7.10 2.02
C ARG A 80 5.23 -7.80 0.73
N LYS A 81 6.25 -8.64 0.82
CA LYS A 81 6.71 -9.40 -0.35
C LYS A 81 5.66 -10.40 -0.83
N ILE A 82 5.70 -10.76 -2.11
CA ILE A 82 4.88 -11.85 -2.63
C ILE A 82 5.15 -13.15 -1.85
N LYS A 83 4.09 -13.88 -1.47
CA LYS A 83 4.22 -15.19 -0.81
C LYS A 83 4.53 -16.28 -1.83
N SER A 84 5.16 -17.37 -1.38
CA SER A 84 5.48 -18.51 -2.25
C SER A 84 4.25 -19.07 -3.00
N ALA A 85 3.09 -19.16 -2.33
CA ALA A 85 1.85 -19.62 -2.95
C ALA A 85 1.32 -18.65 -4.02
N GLU A 86 1.36 -17.34 -3.77
CA GLU A 86 0.94 -16.31 -4.74
C GLU A 86 1.88 -16.28 -5.95
N GLN A 87 3.19 -16.42 -5.71
CA GLN A 87 4.18 -16.53 -6.77
C GLN A 87 3.91 -17.77 -7.64
N ALA A 88 3.67 -18.93 -7.02
CA ALA A 88 3.35 -20.16 -7.74
C ALA A 88 2.07 -19.99 -8.58
N ASN A 89 1.04 -19.34 -8.05
CA ASN A 89 -0.19 -19.07 -8.79
C ASN A 89 0.03 -18.11 -9.97
N CYS A 90 0.84 -17.07 -9.80
CA CYS A 90 1.22 -16.15 -10.89
C CYS A 90 2.00 -16.87 -12.00
N ILE A 91 2.99 -17.69 -11.62
CA ILE A 91 3.75 -18.52 -12.56
C ILE A 91 2.82 -19.47 -13.31
N LYS A 92 1.87 -20.10 -12.62
CA LYS A 92 0.85 -20.95 -13.26
C LYS A 92 -0.03 -20.17 -14.24
N ALA A 93 -0.40 -18.93 -13.92
CA ALA A 93 -1.35 -18.14 -14.71
C ALA A 93 -0.75 -17.48 -15.95
N PHE A 94 0.53 -17.08 -15.90
CA PHE A 94 1.17 -16.36 -17.01
C PHE A 94 2.63 -16.77 -17.29
N GLY A 95 3.10 -17.89 -16.72
CA GLY A 95 4.35 -18.55 -17.09
C GLY A 95 5.63 -17.92 -16.52
N LYS A 96 5.53 -16.83 -15.74
CA LYS A 96 6.68 -16.12 -15.18
C LYS A 96 6.41 -15.65 -13.74
N ARG A 97 7.48 -15.39 -13.00
CA ARG A 97 7.39 -14.68 -11.72
C ARG A 97 6.99 -13.21 -11.99
N PRO A 98 6.06 -12.60 -11.23
CA PRO A 98 5.79 -11.17 -11.33
C PRO A 98 7.07 -10.35 -11.11
N THR A 99 7.26 -9.28 -11.89
CA THR A 99 8.32 -8.31 -11.63
C THR A 99 7.99 -7.57 -10.33
N GLU A 100 8.97 -7.42 -9.44
CA GLU A 100 8.84 -6.72 -8.15
C GLU A 100 9.51 -5.35 -8.24
N TYR A 101 8.74 -4.30 -7.97
CA TYR A 101 9.25 -2.93 -7.83
C TYR A 101 9.08 -2.46 -6.40
N LYS A 102 10.19 -2.10 -5.73
CA LYS A 102 10.12 -1.27 -4.52
C LYS A 102 9.72 0.14 -4.94
N VAL A 103 8.82 0.77 -4.20
CA VAL A 103 8.30 2.11 -4.57
C VAL A 103 8.40 3.16 -3.46
N CYS A 104 8.45 2.75 -2.19
CA CYS A 104 8.74 3.63 -1.05
C CYS A 104 9.07 2.81 0.20
N LEU A 105 9.50 3.48 1.27
CA LEU A 105 9.61 2.92 2.60
C LEU A 105 8.41 3.36 3.45
N ASP A 106 8.06 2.50 4.40
CA ASP A 106 7.00 2.68 5.36
C ASP A 106 7.51 2.34 6.77
N GLY A 107 7.33 3.28 7.70
CA GLY A 107 7.45 3.01 9.13
C GLY A 107 6.11 2.50 9.62
N LEU A 108 6.01 1.19 9.87
CA LEU A 108 4.78 0.62 10.40
C LEU A 108 4.61 1.10 11.84
N SER A 109 3.75 2.08 11.97
CA SER A 109 3.57 2.84 13.18
C SER A 109 2.52 2.18 14.06
N VAL A 110 2.73 2.28 15.38
CA VAL A 110 1.73 1.92 16.38
C VAL A 110 1.04 3.19 16.82
N TYR A 111 -0.29 3.17 16.78
CA TYR A 111 -1.15 4.31 17.09
C TYR A 111 -1.86 4.09 18.40
N VAL A 112 -2.00 5.16 19.17
CA VAL A 112 -2.93 5.28 20.28
C VAL A 112 -3.72 6.58 20.15
N SER A 113 -4.80 6.71 20.92
CA SER A 113 -5.48 8.00 21.02
C SER A 113 -4.55 9.09 21.56
N ALA A 114 -4.79 10.35 21.18
CA ALA A 114 -4.02 11.50 21.63
C ALA A 114 -3.99 11.64 23.17
N ASP A 115 -5.07 11.25 23.83
CA ASP A 115 -5.23 11.32 25.29
C ASP A 115 -4.51 10.19 26.04
N ASN A 116 -4.03 9.15 25.35
CA ASN A 116 -3.36 8.04 26.01
C ASN A 116 -1.98 8.51 26.54
N PRO A 117 -1.63 8.29 27.82
CA PRO A 117 -0.37 8.82 28.37
C PRO A 117 0.88 8.04 27.95
N VAL A 118 0.74 6.80 27.44
CA VAL A 118 1.89 5.98 27.01
C VAL A 118 2.59 6.66 25.84
N LYS A 119 3.93 6.77 25.92
CA LYS A 119 4.77 7.43 24.90
C LYS A 119 5.60 6.45 24.09
N GLU A 120 6.00 5.36 24.72
CA GLU A 120 6.88 4.37 24.11
C GLU A 120 6.49 2.95 24.53
N LEU A 121 6.81 1.99 23.68
CA LEU A 121 6.70 0.56 23.95
C LEU A 121 7.89 -0.17 23.33
N THR A 122 8.28 -1.32 23.90
CA THR A 122 9.15 -2.26 23.18
C THR A 122 8.36 -3.04 22.14
N VAL A 123 9.04 -3.57 21.11
CA VAL A 123 8.43 -4.51 20.15
C VAL A 123 7.78 -5.69 20.88
N ALA A 124 8.39 -6.19 21.95
CA ALA A 124 7.84 -7.28 22.76
C ALA A 124 6.54 -6.88 23.49
N GLN A 125 6.46 -5.68 24.07
CA GLN A 125 5.24 -5.18 24.69
C GLN A 125 4.12 -4.98 23.66
N VAL A 126 4.44 -4.46 22.47
CA VAL A 126 3.48 -4.38 21.36
C VAL A 126 2.98 -5.78 21.03
N ALA A 127 3.85 -6.78 20.90
CA ALA A 127 3.44 -8.15 20.61
C ALA A 127 2.55 -8.75 21.71
N ASP A 128 2.86 -8.51 22.98
CA ASP A 128 2.07 -8.98 24.12
C ASP A 128 0.69 -8.33 24.16
N ILE A 129 0.56 -7.04 23.82
CA ILE A 129 -0.72 -6.36 23.71
C ILE A 129 -1.56 -6.94 22.56
N PHE A 130 -0.98 -7.02 21.35
CA PHE A 130 -1.71 -7.46 20.16
C PHE A 130 -2.05 -8.95 20.15
N SER A 131 -1.35 -9.78 20.93
CA SER A 131 -1.71 -11.19 21.18
C SER A 131 -2.69 -11.37 22.35
N GLY A 132 -2.95 -10.30 23.12
CA GLY A 132 -3.86 -10.32 24.26
C GLY A 132 -3.25 -10.89 25.54
N LYS A 133 -1.93 -11.04 25.62
CA LYS A 133 -1.22 -11.38 26.86
C LYS A 133 -1.23 -10.18 27.83
N THR A 134 -1.02 -8.98 27.29
CA THR A 134 -1.19 -7.72 28.02
C THR A 134 -2.56 -7.15 27.67
N LYS A 135 -3.41 -6.94 28.67
CA LYS A 135 -4.82 -6.53 28.49
C LYS A 135 -5.16 -5.21 29.18
N ASN A 136 -4.25 -4.65 29.97
CA ASN A 136 -4.47 -3.42 30.70
C ASN A 136 -3.24 -2.51 30.58
N TRP A 137 -3.50 -1.22 30.32
CA TRP A 137 -2.47 -0.21 30.09
C TRP A 137 -1.51 -0.04 31.28
N LYS A 138 -1.94 -0.30 32.53
CA LYS A 138 -1.05 -0.22 33.71
C LYS A 138 0.14 -1.18 33.65
N GLN A 139 0.01 -2.27 32.90
CA GLN A 139 1.08 -3.27 32.73
C GLN A 139 2.24 -2.73 31.88
N VAL A 140 2.03 -1.62 31.18
CA VAL A 140 3.02 -0.97 30.31
C VAL A 140 3.14 0.53 30.60
N GLY A 141 2.87 0.94 31.85
CA GLY A 141 3.07 2.31 32.32
C GLY A 141 1.96 3.31 31.96
N GLY A 142 0.79 2.83 31.54
CA GLY A 142 -0.40 3.65 31.29
C GLY A 142 -1.40 3.66 32.46
N LEU A 143 -2.61 4.11 32.17
CA LEU A 143 -3.73 4.13 33.13
C LEU A 143 -4.17 2.72 33.51
N ASP A 144 -4.83 2.56 34.66
CA ASP A 144 -5.55 1.32 34.99
C ASP A 144 -6.83 1.22 34.16
N ALA A 145 -6.68 0.80 32.91
CA ALA A 145 -7.75 0.71 31.93
C ALA A 145 -7.53 -0.47 30.98
N PRO A 146 -8.60 -1.15 30.54
CA PRO A 146 -8.50 -2.22 29.55
C PRO A 146 -7.97 -1.69 28.21
N ILE A 147 -7.32 -2.54 27.42
CA ILE A 147 -6.81 -2.20 26.10
C ILE A 147 -7.77 -2.72 25.02
N THR A 148 -8.23 -1.83 24.13
CA THR A 148 -8.94 -2.24 22.91
C THR A 148 -7.95 -2.37 21.75
N VAL A 149 -7.84 -3.58 21.18
CA VAL A 149 -6.94 -3.84 20.06
C VAL A 149 -7.69 -3.71 18.73
N TYR A 150 -7.22 -2.83 17.85
CA TYR A 150 -7.68 -2.70 16.47
C TYR A 150 -6.66 -3.30 15.50
N SER A 151 -7.08 -4.31 14.74
CA SER A 151 -6.26 -4.99 13.74
C SER A 151 -6.88 -4.87 12.36
N ARG A 152 -6.27 -5.52 11.37
CA ARG A 152 -6.65 -5.50 9.96
C ARG A 152 -7.21 -6.85 9.53
N GLU A 153 -8.00 -6.86 8.47
CA GLU A 153 -8.40 -8.10 7.79
C GLU A 153 -7.20 -8.92 7.34
N ASN A 154 -7.34 -10.24 7.27
CA ASN A 154 -6.27 -11.17 6.89
C ASN A 154 -5.78 -10.98 5.44
N SER A 155 -6.58 -10.35 4.57
CA SER A 155 -6.25 -9.95 3.21
C SER A 155 -5.18 -8.84 3.16
N SER A 156 -4.99 -8.12 4.27
CA SER A 156 -4.06 -7.01 4.39
C SER A 156 -2.62 -7.48 4.47
N GLY A 157 -1.75 -6.96 3.58
CA GLY A 157 -0.32 -7.17 3.70
C GLY A 157 0.27 -6.54 4.98
N THR A 158 -0.41 -5.56 5.57
CA THR A 158 -0.04 -4.96 6.86
C THR A 158 -0.37 -5.89 8.03
N TYR A 159 -1.50 -6.60 7.98
CA TYR A 159 -1.79 -7.68 8.92
C TYR A 159 -0.70 -8.75 8.89
N GLU A 160 -0.37 -9.22 7.69
CA GLU A 160 0.58 -10.32 7.50
C GLU A 160 2.00 -9.90 7.94
N PHE A 161 2.44 -8.70 7.55
CA PHE A 161 3.73 -8.18 7.98
C PHE A 161 3.83 -8.06 9.50
N PHE A 162 2.79 -7.49 10.14
CA PHE A 162 2.77 -7.32 11.59
C PHE A 162 2.77 -8.66 12.33
N LYS A 163 2.00 -9.64 11.83
CA LYS A 163 1.98 -11.00 12.38
C LYS A 163 3.36 -11.64 12.32
N GLU A 164 4.06 -11.51 11.20
CA GLU A 164 5.38 -12.11 11.01
C GLU A 164 6.47 -11.40 11.83
N HIS A 165 6.52 -10.07 11.79
CA HIS A 165 7.67 -9.30 12.30
C HIS A 165 7.49 -8.78 13.72
N VAL A 166 6.25 -8.64 14.20
CA VAL A 166 5.95 -8.18 15.56
C VAL A 166 5.43 -9.33 16.41
N LEU A 167 4.42 -10.07 15.93
CA LEU A 167 3.87 -11.21 16.67
C LEU A 167 4.71 -12.49 16.56
N GLN A 168 5.73 -12.51 15.70
CA GLN A 168 6.58 -13.70 15.47
C GLN A 168 5.75 -14.95 15.12
N GLY A 169 4.70 -14.76 14.31
CA GLY A 169 3.80 -15.81 13.86
C GLY A 169 2.64 -16.12 14.82
N LYS A 170 2.61 -15.58 16.04
CA LYS A 170 1.48 -15.74 16.97
C LYS A 170 0.21 -15.12 16.42
N ASP A 171 -0.93 -15.64 16.85
CA ASP A 171 -2.22 -15.07 16.52
C ASP A 171 -2.47 -13.76 17.24
N PHE A 172 -3.27 -12.90 16.61
CA PHE A 172 -3.81 -11.71 17.27
C PHE A 172 -4.78 -12.14 18.38
N ALA A 173 -4.97 -11.27 19.37
CA ALA A 173 -5.96 -11.44 20.42
C ALA A 173 -7.32 -11.78 19.82
N ALA A 174 -8.03 -12.77 20.37
CA ALA A 174 -9.37 -13.12 19.92
C ALA A 174 -10.37 -11.95 20.05
N SER A 175 -10.09 -10.99 20.93
CA SER A 175 -10.87 -9.76 21.12
C SER A 175 -10.51 -8.62 20.15
N ALA A 176 -9.50 -8.80 19.29
CA ALA A 176 -9.06 -7.77 18.36
C ALA A 176 -10.17 -7.43 17.35
N GLN A 177 -10.47 -6.15 17.22
CA GLN A 177 -11.45 -5.63 16.30
C GLN A 177 -10.85 -5.56 14.90
N THR A 178 -11.45 -6.27 13.94
CA THR A 178 -10.95 -6.35 12.56
C THR A 178 -11.45 -5.18 11.73
N MET A 179 -10.53 -4.41 11.15
CA MET A 179 -10.83 -3.22 10.36
C MET A 179 -10.49 -3.41 8.87
N PRO A 180 -11.34 -2.91 7.95
CA PRO A 180 -11.18 -3.14 6.52
C PRO A 180 -9.96 -2.42 5.94
N GLY A 181 -9.64 -1.22 6.43
CA GLY A 181 -8.55 -0.38 5.92
C GLY A 181 -7.68 0.25 7.01
N THR A 182 -6.50 0.74 6.62
CA THR A 182 -5.63 1.52 7.52
C THR A 182 -6.34 2.77 8.06
N ALA A 183 -7.10 3.46 7.20
CA ALA A 183 -7.90 4.62 7.61
C ALA A 183 -8.94 4.26 8.69
N SER A 184 -9.59 3.10 8.58
CA SER A 184 -10.57 2.64 9.56
C SER A 184 -9.95 2.33 10.93
N VAL A 185 -8.74 1.74 10.96
CA VAL A 185 -7.98 1.55 12.21
C VAL A 185 -7.74 2.88 12.91
N LEU A 186 -7.26 3.88 12.16
CA LEU A 186 -6.95 5.19 12.74
C LEU A 186 -8.18 5.94 13.23
N GLN A 187 -9.28 5.90 12.46
CA GLN A 187 -10.54 6.49 12.88
C GLN A 187 -11.09 5.85 14.16
N ALA A 188 -10.91 4.54 14.32
CA ALA A 188 -11.31 3.83 15.54
C ALA A 188 -10.41 4.21 16.73
N VAL A 189 -9.09 4.17 16.57
CA VAL A 189 -8.12 4.55 17.60
C VAL A 189 -8.27 6.01 18.02
N ALA A 190 -8.53 6.92 17.09
CA ALA A 190 -8.74 8.33 17.39
C ALA A 190 -9.96 8.57 18.32
N LYS A 191 -10.97 7.70 18.23
CA LYS A 191 -12.23 7.79 19.01
C LYS A 191 -12.22 6.97 20.30
N ASP A 192 -11.25 6.07 20.47
CA ASP A 192 -11.12 5.22 21.65
C ASP A 192 -9.88 5.61 22.46
N LYS A 193 -10.08 6.25 23.62
CA LYS A 193 -9.01 6.69 24.52
C LYS A 193 -8.11 5.54 24.99
N HIS A 194 -8.60 4.31 24.95
CA HIS A 194 -7.88 3.11 25.35
C HIS A 194 -7.52 2.19 24.17
N GLY A 195 -7.79 2.65 22.95
CA GLY A 195 -7.52 1.93 21.72
C GLY A 195 -6.06 1.96 21.32
N ILE A 196 -5.60 0.83 20.75
CA ILE A 196 -4.31 0.70 20.07
C ILE A 196 -4.51 0.09 18.70
N GLY A 197 -3.78 0.58 17.70
CA GLY A 197 -3.80 0.05 16.34
C GLY A 197 -2.45 0.20 15.65
N TYR A 198 -2.36 -0.24 14.40
CA TYR A 198 -1.14 -0.13 13.61
C TYR A 198 -1.46 0.16 12.13
N GLY A 199 -0.49 0.75 11.43
CA GLY A 199 -0.63 1.09 10.01
C GLY A 199 0.58 1.82 9.45
N GLY A 200 0.53 2.19 8.17
CA GLY A 200 1.63 2.93 7.56
C GLY A 200 1.66 4.40 7.99
N ALA A 201 2.87 4.93 8.22
CA ALA A 201 3.13 6.22 8.87
C ALA A 201 2.36 7.40 8.25
N ALA A 202 2.11 7.36 6.94
CA ALA A 202 1.43 8.42 6.19
C ALA A 202 0.01 8.77 6.68
N TYR A 203 -0.66 7.88 7.41
CA TYR A 203 -2.06 8.10 7.79
C TYR A 203 -2.25 8.85 9.14
N GLY A 204 -1.20 9.48 9.70
CA GLY A 204 -1.14 10.04 11.06
C GLY A 204 -2.01 11.26 11.42
N ALA A 205 -3.09 11.58 10.70
CA ALA A 205 -4.00 12.65 11.11
C ALA A 205 -5.00 12.12 12.16
N GLY A 206 -4.88 12.57 13.41
CA GLY A 206 -5.86 12.34 14.48
C GLY A 206 -5.55 11.21 15.47
N ALA A 207 -4.40 10.52 15.34
CA ALA A 207 -3.91 9.57 16.33
C ALA A 207 -2.44 9.84 16.66
N LYS A 208 -2.02 9.48 17.87
CA LYS A 208 -0.66 9.68 18.35
C LYS A 208 0.19 8.45 18.04
N HIS A 209 1.34 8.66 17.41
CA HIS A 209 2.34 7.61 17.20
C HIS A 209 3.09 7.33 18.52
N LEU A 210 3.42 6.06 18.76
CA LEU A 210 4.33 5.67 19.84
C LEU A 210 5.74 5.53 19.30
N ALA A 211 6.73 6.01 20.07
CA ALA A 211 8.12 5.64 19.86
C ALA A 211 8.30 4.16 20.19
N ILE A 212 9.07 3.44 19.37
CA ILE A 212 9.28 2.00 19.56
C ILE A 212 10.72 1.71 19.92
N LYS A 213 10.91 1.01 21.03
CA LYS A 213 12.19 0.43 21.43
C LYS A 213 12.33 -0.94 20.79
N LYS A 214 13.54 -1.29 20.34
CA LYS A 214 13.82 -2.65 19.84
C LYS A 214 13.69 -3.67 20.97
N ASP A 215 14.17 -3.32 22.15
CA ASP A 215 14.18 -4.11 23.39
C ASP A 215 14.28 -3.17 24.61
N ASP A 216 14.32 -3.74 25.81
CA ASP A 216 14.35 -2.95 27.05
C ASP A 216 15.62 -2.09 27.22
N THR A 217 16.70 -2.42 26.52
CA THR A 217 18.03 -1.79 26.65
C THR A 217 18.30 -0.70 25.61
N THR A 218 17.45 -0.58 24.60
CA THR A 218 17.60 0.38 23.49
C THR A 218 16.75 1.62 23.69
N ALA A 219 17.20 2.76 23.16
CA ALA A 219 16.39 3.98 23.17
C ALA A 219 15.12 3.81 22.31
N ALA A 220 14.05 4.50 22.68
CA ALA A 220 12.84 4.53 21.87
C ALA A 220 13.06 5.38 20.62
N ILE A 221 12.61 4.88 19.47
CA ILE A 221 12.80 5.53 18.18
C ILE A 221 11.44 5.88 17.60
N GLU A 222 11.28 7.15 17.21
CA GLU A 222 10.09 7.63 16.52
C GLU A 222 10.10 7.18 15.04
N PRO A 223 8.93 6.92 14.42
CA PRO A 223 8.82 6.52 13.02
C PRO A 223 9.00 7.72 12.06
N THR A 224 10.14 8.39 12.12
CA THR A 224 10.47 9.53 11.24
C THR A 224 11.12 9.08 9.93
N GLU A 225 11.13 9.96 8.92
CA GLU A 225 11.81 9.70 7.64
C GLU A 225 13.28 9.32 7.85
N GLU A 226 13.99 10.10 8.66
CA GLU A 226 15.39 9.85 8.98
C GLU A 226 15.60 8.47 9.61
N ASN A 227 14.79 8.13 10.62
CA ASN A 227 14.94 6.88 11.36
C ASN A 227 14.59 5.67 10.51
N VAL A 228 13.57 5.77 9.64
CA VAL A 228 13.16 4.66 8.78
C VAL A 228 14.14 4.46 7.62
N VAL A 229 14.58 5.54 6.96
CA VAL A 229 15.56 5.43 5.86
C VAL A 229 16.90 4.88 6.34
N LYS A 230 17.32 5.23 7.57
CA LYS A 230 18.54 4.68 8.20
C LYS A 230 18.34 3.28 8.81
N GLY A 231 17.12 2.74 8.83
CA GLY A 231 16.80 1.45 9.44
C GLY A 231 16.92 1.42 10.97
N LEU A 232 16.85 2.58 11.62
CA LEU A 232 16.91 2.74 13.08
C LEU A 232 15.56 2.45 13.75
N TYR A 233 14.46 2.85 13.12
CA TYR A 233 13.12 2.51 13.62
C TYR A 233 12.89 1.01 13.44
N PRO A 234 12.47 0.24 14.47
CA PRO A 234 12.54 -1.22 14.43
C PRO A 234 11.48 -1.89 13.54
N ILE A 235 10.36 -1.21 13.24
CA ILE A 235 9.23 -1.80 12.50
C ILE A 235 9.06 -1.07 11.17
N TRP A 236 9.94 -1.32 10.21
CA TRP A 236 9.91 -0.68 8.90
C TRP A 236 9.90 -1.70 7.77
N ARG A 237 9.50 -1.27 6.58
CA ARG A 237 9.44 -2.11 5.38
C ARG A 237 9.52 -1.30 4.10
N TYR A 238 9.80 -2.00 3.00
CA TYR A 238 9.47 -1.50 1.67
C TYR A 238 7.99 -1.74 1.36
N LEU A 239 7.42 -0.83 0.59
CA LEU A 239 6.17 -1.05 -0.13
C LEU A 239 6.48 -1.31 -1.60
N PHE A 240 5.62 -2.08 -2.25
CA PHE A 240 5.91 -2.69 -3.53
C PHE A 240 4.77 -2.48 -4.54
N VAL A 241 5.15 -2.52 -5.82
CA VAL A 241 4.25 -2.74 -6.94
C VAL A 241 4.72 -4.00 -7.67
N TYR A 242 3.79 -4.88 -8.01
CA TYR A 242 4.05 -6.09 -8.80
C TYR A 242 3.31 -6.04 -10.12
N VAL A 243 3.95 -6.55 -11.17
CA VAL A 243 3.39 -6.56 -12.54
C VAL A 243 3.66 -7.90 -13.21
N ASN A 244 2.75 -8.34 -14.07
CA ASN A 244 3.05 -9.44 -15.00
C ASN A 244 4.14 -8.97 -15.98
N PRO A 245 5.30 -9.65 -16.10
CA PRO A 245 6.39 -9.19 -16.95
C PRO A 245 6.03 -8.95 -18.42
N ALA A 246 4.96 -9.59 -18.93
CA ALA A 246 4.48 -9.35 -20.30
C ALA A 246 3.84 -7.97 -20.51
N LEU A 247 3.37 -7.34 -19.44
CA LEU A 247 2.76 -6.01 -19.41
C LEU A 247 3.75 -4.89 -19.09
N ASP A 248 4.96 -5.24 -18.64
CA ASP A 248 6.00 -4.32 -18.19
C ASP A 248 6.73 -3.66 -19.38
N LYS A 249 5.98 -2.86 -20.13
CA LYS A 249 6.39 -2.16 -21.35
C LYS A 249 5.45 -0.97 -21.59
N GLY A 250 5.79 -0.14 -22.58
CA GLY A 250 4.92 0.97 -23.00
C GLY A 250 4.56 1.88 -21.82
N ASP A 251 3.27 2.19 -21.67
CA ASP A 251 2.80 3.13 -20.65
C ASP A 251 2.91 2.60 -19.21
N ILE A 252 2.83 1.28 -19.01
CA ILE A 252 3.05 0.68 -17.68
C ILE A 252 4.50 0.86 -17.24
N ALA A 253 5.47 0.54 -18.11
CA ALA A 253 6.88 0.74 -17.79
C ALA A 253 7.21 2.22 -17.54
N LYS A 254 6.70 3.13 -18.37
CA LYS A 254 6.85 4.58 -18.16
C LYS A 254 6.28 5.02 -16.81
N TYR A 255 5.10 4.53 -16.44
CA TYR A 255 4.48 4.83 -15.16
C TYR A 255 5.33 4.30 -13.99
N LEU A 256 5.77 3.03 -14.04
CA LEU A 256 6.63 2.43 -13.01
C LEU A 256 7.98 3.16 -12.85
N THR A 257 8.60 3.56 -13.97
CA THR A 257 9.81 4.41 -13.95
C THR A 257 9.52 5.76 -13.32
N TRP A 258 8.41 6.42 -13.69
CA TRP A 258 8.03 7.72 -13.14
C TRP A 258 7.74 7.67 -11.64
N LEU A 259 7.06 6.62 -11.15
CA LEU A 259 6.80 6.38 -9.72
C LEU A 259 8.10 6.40 -8.90
N ARG A 260 9.16 5.81 -9.45
CA ARG A 260 10.48 5.70 -8.82
C ARG A 260 11.36 6.93 -9.07
N GLY A 261 11.03 7.76 -10.06
CA GLY A 261 11.70 9.02 -10.35
C GLY A 261 11.41 10.13 -9.33
N ASP A 262 12.12 11.25 -9.46
CA ASP A 262 12.08 12.33 -8.46
C ASP A 262 10.68 12.90 -8.23
N GLU A 263 9.83 12.98 -9.27
CA GLU A 263 8.47 13.48 -9.14
C GLU A 263 7.54 12.52 -8.38
N GLY A 264 7.57 11.23 -8.73
CA GLY A 264 6.82 10.20 -8.00
C GLY A 264 7.26 10.13 -6.54
N GLN A 265 8.56 10.22 -6.29
CA GLN A 265 9.15 10.20 -4.95
C GLN A 265 8.88 11.49 -4.15
N LYS A 266 8.67 12.63 -4.81
CA LYS A 266 8.17 13.83 -4.13
C LYS A 266 6.77 13.58 -3.55
N ILE A 267 5.89 12.95 -4.31
CA ILE A 267 4.52 12.65 -3.87
C ILE A 267 4.53 11.65 -2.69
N VAL A 268 5.47 10.70 -2.67
CA VAL A 268 5.67 9.80 -1.51
C VAL A 268 5.82 10.61 -0.23
N LYS A 269 6.69 11.62 -0.25
CA LYS A 269 6.95 12.51 0.88
C LYS A 269 5.74 13.38 1.22
N ASP A 270 5.11 13.97 0.21
CA ASP A 270 3.93 14.84 0.42
C ASP A 270 2.75 14.09 1.07
N VAL A 271 2.60 12.79 0.78
CA VAL A 271 1.58 11.93 1.39
C VAL A 271 1.98 11.47 2.81
N GLY A 272 3.27 11.54 3.17
CA GLY A 272 3.77 11.15 4.50
C GLY A 272 4.42 9.76 4.56
N TYR A 273 4.73 9.16 3.40
CA TYR A 273 5.63 8.01 3.30
C TYR A 273 7.08 8.46 3.13
N PHE A 274 8.01 7.51 3.15
CA PHE A 274 9.43 7.82 3.05
C PHE A 274 9.99 7.47 1.66
N PRO A 275 10.59 8.43 0.95
CA PRO A 275 11.15 8.18 -0.38
C PRO A 275 12.19 7.07 -0.38
N LEU A 276 12.26 6.31 -1.48
CA LEU A 276 13.36 5.39 -1.71
C LEU A 276 14.69 6.15 -1.77
N PRO A 277 15.80 5.62 -1.24
CA PRO A 277 17.14 6.09 -1.56
C PRO A 277 17.35 6.13 -3.08
N LYS A 278 18.09 7.14 -3.58
CA LYS A 278 18.36 7.27 -5.04
C LYS A 278 18.97 6.01 -5.64
N THR A 279 19.82 5.31 -4.89
CA THR A 279 20.44 4.02 -5.28
C THR A 279 19.46 2.88 -5.49
N LEU A 280 18.19 3.02 -5.11
CA LEU A 280 17.13 2.03 -5.29
C LEU A 280 16.05 2.48 -6.31
N ARG A 281 16.26 3.61 -7.00
CA ARG A 281 15.31 4.21 -7.94
C ARG A 281 15.57 3.85 -9.42
N ASP A 282 16.77 3.36 -9.73
CA ASP A 282 17.16 2.92 -11.08
C ASP A 282 16.62 1.53 -11.39
#